data_AF-A0A847QQW4-F1
#
_entry.id   AF-A0A847QQW4-F1
#
_cell.length_a   1.000
_cell.length_b   1.000
_cell.length_c   1.000
_cell.angle_alpha   90.00
_cell.angle_beta   90.00
_cell.angle_gamma   90.00
#
_symmetry.space_group_name_H-M   'P 1'
#
loop_
_entity.id
_entity.type
_entity.pdbx_description
1 polymer ?
#
loop_
_entity_poly.entity_id
_entity_poly.type
_entity_poly.pdbx_seq_one_letter_code
_entity_poly.pdbx_strand_id
1 'polypeptide(L)'
;MFYILLAVTLMAVVTYIPRALPIVLFRRKIKSQRITSFLYYTPYAVLGAMTFPSIIYSTGNLNYSIVGTLMALALAYFEQGLMKVALGAVLVVYLCHVCF
;
A
#
# COMPACT_ATOMS: atom_id res chain seq x y z
N MET A 1 22.66 -5.08 -24.51
CA MET A 1 21.46 -5.69 -25.13
C MET A 1 20.98 -6.93 -24.37
N PHE A 2 21.80 -7.98 -24.22
CA PHE A 2 21.41 -9.24 -23.57
C PHE A 2 20.97 -9.10 -22.09
N TYR A 3 21.62 -8.22 -21.31
CA TYR A 3 21.26 -7.96 -19.91
C TYR A 3 19.84 -7.41 -19.74
N ILE A 4 19.36 -6.58 -20.69
CA ILE A 4 18.01 -6.01 -20.62
C ILE A 4 16.97 -7.10 -20.90
N LEU A 5 17.23 -7.97 -21.89
CA LEU A 5 16.37 -9.11 -22.19
C LEU A 5 16.29 -10.07 -20.98
N LEU A 6 17.42 -10.37 -20.36
CA LEU A 6 17.48 -11.25 -19.19
C LEU A 6 16.76 -10.64 -17.98
N ALA A 7 16.92 -9.34 -17.74
CA ALA A 7 16.20 -8.61 -16.68
C ALA A 7 14.68 -8.58 -16.93
N VAL A 8 14.24 -8.36 -18.18
CA VAL A 8 12.81 -8.36 -18.54
C VAL A 8 12.20 -9.75 -18.37
N THR A 9 12.90 -10.81 -18.79
CA THR A 9 12.42 -12.19 -18.59
C THR A 9 12.36 -12.55 -17.10
N LEU A 10 13.38 -12.20 -16.30
CA LEU A 10 13.36 -12.40 -14.85
C LEU A 10 12.20 -11.65 -14.18
N MET A 11 11.99 -10.38 -14.54
CA MET A 11 10.90 -9.58 -13.98
C MET A 11 9.53 -10.15 -14.35
N ALA A 12 9.37 -10.62 -15.60
CA ALA A 12 8.17 -11.30 -16.02
C ALA A 12 7.92 -12.56 -15.18
N VAL A 13 8.92 -13.43 -15.01
CA VAL A 13 8.80 -14.66 -14.21
C VAL A 13 8.47 -14.35 -12.75
N VAL A 14 9.22 -13.47 -12.10
CA VAL A 14 9.03 -13.12 -10.68
C VAL A 14 7.69 -12.42 -10.42
N THR A 15 7.13 -11.70 -11.39
CA THR A 15 5.82 -11.04 -11.26
C THR A 15 4.66 -11.98 -11.59
N TYR A 16 4.84 -12.87 -12.56
CA TYR A 16 3.79 -13.79 -13.00
C TYR A 16 3.58 -14.94 -12.02
N ILE A 17 4.65 -15.45 -11.39
CA ILE A 17 4.55 -16.51 -10.38
C ILE A 17 3.56 -16.12 -9.27
N PRO A 18 3.74 -15.05 -8.48
CA PRO A 18 2.82 -14.70 -7.39
C PRO A 18 1.44 -14.25 -7.88
N ARG A 19 1.26 -13.85 -9.14
CA ARG A 19 -0.06 -13.50 -9.72
C ARG A 19 -0.83 -14.71 -10.27
N ALA A 20 -0.14 -15.69 -10.85
CA ALA A 20 -0.74 -16.90 -11.41
C ALA A 20 -0.84 -18.04 -10.40
N LEU A 21 0.06 -18.12 -9.43
CA LEU A 21 0.05 -19.11 -8.35
C LEU A 21 -1.23 -19.08 -7.49
N PRO A 22 -1.80 -17.92 -7.11
CA PRO A 22 -3.11 -17.91 -6.44
C PRO A 22 -4.20 -18.46 -7.36
N ILE A 23 -4.19 -18.13 -8.66
CA ILE A 23 -5.22 -18.57 -9.63
C ILE A 23 -5.14 -20.07 -9.94
N VAL A 24 -3.93 -20.62 -10.04
CA VAL A 24 -3.69 -22.04 -10.37
C VAL A 24 -3.86 -22.94 -9.13
N LEU A 25 -3.45 -22.48 -7.95
CA LEU A 25 -3.56 -23.25 -6.70
C LEU A 25 -5.01 -23.22 -6.13
N PHE A 26 -5.76 -22.13 -6.29
CA PHE A 26 -7.15 -21.99 -5.79
C PHE A 26 -8.24 -22.62 -6.68
N ARG A 27 -7.87 -23.44 -7.67
CA ARG A 27 -8.85 -24.21 -8.46
C ARG A 27 -9.54 -25.33 -7.69
N ARG A 28 -9.09 -25.70 -6.48
CA ARG A 28 -9.76 -26.69 -5.63
C ARG A 28 -10.56 -26.00 -4.54
N LYS A 29 -11.86 -26.32 -4.44
CA LYS A 29 -12.75 -25.91 -3.34
C LYS A 29 -12.08 -26.19 -1.98
N ILE A 30 -11.54 -25.17 -1.31
CA ILE A 30 -11.01 -25.33 0.05
C ILE A 30 -12.18 -25.24 1.02
N LYS A 31 -12.58 -26.38 1.59
CA LYS A 31 -13.58 -26.53 2.65
C LYS A 31 -13.06 -26.10 4.03
N SER A 32 -12.17 -25.11 4.11
CA SER A 32 -11.64 -24.56 5.37
C SER A 32 -11.39 -23.06 5.27
N GLN A 33 -12.23 -22.31 5.99
CA GLN A 33 -12.35 -20.85 5.98
C GLN A 33 -11.10 -20.10 6.48
N ARG A 34 -10.18 -20.79 7.18
CA ARG A 34 -8.99 -20.15 7.77
C ARG A 34 -7.93 -19.78 6.74
N ILE A 35 -7.71 -20.60 5.72
CA ILE A 35 -6.64 -20.37 4.72
C ILE A 35 -7.09 -19.37 3.65
N THR A 36 -8.36 -19.40 3.26
CA THR A 36 -8.99 -18.41 2.39
C THR A 36 -9.01 -17.03 3.04
N SER A 37 -9.45 -16.92 4.30
CA SER A 37 -9.39 -15.63 5.01
C SER A 37 -7.96 -15.13 5.14
N PHE A 38 -7.00 -15.99 5.53
CA PHE A 38 -5.61 -15.55 5.69
C PHE A 38 -5.02 -14.98 4.39
N LEU A 39 -5.19 -15.67 3.25
CA LEU A 39 -4.67 -15.19 1.98
C LEU A 39 -5.39 -13.96 1.45
N TYR A 40 -6.68 -13.77 1.77
CA TYR A 40 -7.42 -12.57 1.41
C TYR A 40 -6.98 -11.34 2.24
N TYR A 41 -6.67 -11.53 3.54
CA TYR A 41 -6.23 -10.44 4.42
C TYR A 41 -4.73 -10.12 4.30
N THR A 42 -3.91 -11.07 3.86
CA THR A 42 -2.45 -10.87 3.68
C THR A 42 -2.09 -9.66 2.80
N PRO A 43 -2.63 -9.48 1.58
CA PRO A 43 -2.26 -8.34 0.74
C PRO A 43 -2.64 -6.99 1.36
N TYR A 44 -3.78 -6.90 2.05
CA TYR A 44 -4.19 -5.67 2.75
C TYR A 44 -3.29 -5.36 3.95
N ALA A 45 -2.89 -6.38 4.71
CA ALA A 45 -1.95 -6.24 5.81
C ALA A 45 -0.56 -5.80 5.31
N VAL A 46 -0.09 -6.36 4.19
CA VAL A 46 1.18 -5.96 3.55
C VAL A 46 1.11 -4.53 3.02
N LEU A 47 0.02 -4.13 2.35
CA LEU A 47 -0.17 -2.75 1.90
C LEU A 47 -0.13 -1.77 3.09
N GLY A 48 -0.81 -2.08 4.19
CA GLY A 48 -0.74 -1.30 5.43
C GLY A 48 0.67 -1.23 6.02
N ALA A 49 1.37 -2.36 6.09
CA ALA A 49 2.74 -2.43 6.60
C ALA A 49 3.75 -1.65 5.75
N MET A 50 3.49 -1.46 4.45
CA MET A 50 4.33 -0.65 3.56
C MET A 50 4.00 0.85 3.67
N THR A 51 2.73 1.21 3.81
CA THR A 51 2.29 2.61 3.85
C THR A 51 2.52 3.26 5.21
N PHE A 52 2.26 2.55 6.31
CA PHE A 52 2.40 3.06 7.67
C PHE A 52 3.79 3.65 7.99
N PRO A 53 4.91 2.97 7.71
CA PRO A 53 6.24 3.56 7.91
C PRO A 53 6.50 4.71 6.94
N SER A 54 6.07 4.59 5.68
CA SER A 54 6.31 5.61 4.66
C SER A 54 5.67 6.96 5.05
N ILE A 55 4.47 6.95 5.62
CA ILE A 55 3.77 8.18 6.02
C ILE A 55 4.47 8.86 7.22
N ILE A 56 4.98 8.08 8.17
CA ILE A 56 5.61 8.60 9.39
C ILE A 56 6.99 9.19 9.09
N TYR A 57 7.76 8.61 8.17
CA TYR A 57 9.12 9.03 7.88
C TYR A 57 9.26 9.98 6.68
N SER A 58 8.21 10.21 5.88
CA SER A 58 8.31 11.02 4.65
C SER A 58 8.57 12.52 4.86
N THR A 59 8.24 13.08 6.04
CA THR A 59 8.30 14.54 6.26
C THR A 59 9.58 15.00 6.96
N GLY A 60 10.48 14.09 7.35
CA GLY A 60 11.72 14.41 8.08
C GLY A 60 11.55 14.89 9.53
N ASN A 61 10.34 15.33 9.91
CA ASN A 61 9.95 15.73 11.26
C ASN A 61 8.70 14.96 11.71
N LEU A 62 8.84 14.20 12.81
CA LEU A 62 7.82 13.30 13.33
C LEU A 62 6.50 14.02 13.64
N ASN A 63 6.58 15.25 14.17
CA ASN A 63 5.41 16.04 14.56
C ASN A 63 4.49 16.38 13.37
N TYR A 64 5.05 16.79 12.24
CA TYR A 64 4.26 17.14 11.05
C TYR A 64 3.66 15.91 10.37
N SER A 65 4.40 14.80 10.35
CA SER A 65 3.88 13.53 9.83
C SER A 65 2.69 13.02 10.65
N ILE A 66 2.71 13.13 11.98
CA ILE A 66 1.57 12.72 12.83
C ILE A 66 0.32 13.56 12.52
N VAL A 67 0.47 14.89 12.40
CA VAL A 67 -0.66 15.78 12.06
C VAL A 67 -1.22 15.45 10.67
N GLY A 68 -0.35 15.24 9.67
CA GLY A 68 -0.75 14.80 8.33
C GLY A 68 -1.47 13.44 8.32
N THR A 69 -0.99 12.50 9.12
CA THR A 69 -1.58 11.15 9.24
C THR A 69 -2.95 11.20 9.90
N LEU A 70 -3.10 11.98 10.99
CA LEU A 70 -4.38 12.19 11.66
C LEU A 70 -5.42 12.82 10.73
N MET A 71 -5.00 13.80 9.94
CA MET A 71 -5.87 14.44 8.97
C MET A 71 -6.26 13.49 7.84
N ALA A 72 -5.31 12.71 7.31
CA ALA A 72 -5.57 11.68 6.30
C ALA A 72 -6.56 10.62 6.83
N LEU A 73 -6.40 10.17 8.08
CA LEU A 73 -7.32 9.25 8.75
C LEU A 73 -8.72 9.84 8.92
N ALA A 74 -8.81 11.10 9.36
CA ALA A 74 -10.10 11.78 9.52
C ALA A 74 -10.84 11.92 8.18
N LEU A 75 -10.16 12.35 7.11
CA LEU A 75 -10.74 12.44 5.77
C LEU A 75 -11.08 11.07 5.17
N ALA A 76 -10.26 10.05 5.42
CA ALA A 76 -10.54 8.68 4.98
C ALA A 76 -11.77 8.08 5.69
N TYR A 77 -11.99 8.44 6.96
CA TYR A 77 -13.16 8.01 7.71
C TYR A 77 -14.48 8.57 7.14
N PHE A 78 -14.44 9.73 6.49
CA PHE A 78 -15.58 10.33 5.79
C PHE A 78 -15.85 9.73 4.38
N GLU A 79 -15.31 8.54 4.10
CA GLU A 79 -15.41 7.83 2.81
C GLU A 79 -15.09 8.71 1.58
N GLN A 80 -14.21 9.70 1.75
CA GLN A 80 -13.83 10.57 0.64
C GLN A 80 -12.93 9.82 -0.34
N GLY A 81 -13.09 10.10 -1.64
CA GLY A 81 -12.29 9.46 -2.69
C GLY A 81 -10.78 9.66 -2.46
N LEU A 82 -9.99 8.63 -2.81
CA LEU A 82 -8.53 8.57 -2.58
C LEU A 82 -7.80 9.86 -2.95
N MET A 83 -8.19 10.47 -4.08
CA MET A 83 -7.58 11.69 -4.60
C MET A 83 -7.82 12.90 -3.67
N LYS A 84 -9.02 13.03 -3.08
CA LYS A 84 -9.35 14.11 -2.14
C LYS A 84 -8.60 13.96 -0.83
N VAL A 85 -8.49 12.73 -0.30
CA VAL A 85 -7.74 12.42 0.92
C VAL A 85 -6.26 12.75 0.73
N ALA A 86 -5.67 12.33 -0.39
CA ALA A 86 -4.26 12.60 -0.69
C ALA A 86 -3.98 14.11 -0.80
N LEU A 87 -4.80 14.85 -1.56
CA LEU A 87 -4.64 16.30 -1.71
C LEU A 87 -4.83 17.04 -0.37
N GLY A 88 -5.82 16.66 0.44
CA GLY A 88 -6.06 17.25 1.76
C GLY A 88 -4.91 17.01 2.73
N ALA A 89 -4.38 15.78 2.79
CA ALA A 89 -3.24 15.44 3.63
C ALA A 89 -1.98 16.21 3.23
N VAL A 90 -1.69 16.29 1.92
CA VAL A 90 -0.52 17.04 1.41
C VAL A 90 -0.65 18.53 1.69
N LEU A 91 -1.83 19.13 1.46
CA LEU A 91 -2.07 20.54 1.75
C LEU A 91 -1.89 20.85 3.24
N VAL A 92 -2.37 19.98 4.12
CA VAL A 92 -2.28 20.18 5.58
C VAL A 92 -0.85 20.02 6.06
N VAL A 93 -0.11 19.02 5.58
CA VAL A 93 1.32 18.88 5.89
C VAL A 93 2.11 20.09 5.36
N TYR A 94 1.81 20.54 4.14
CA TYR A 94 2.46 21.71 3.54
C TYR A 94 2.20 22.99 4.33
N LEU A 95 0.93 23.26 4.70
CA LEU A 95 0.58 24.40 5.54
C LEU A 95 1.26 24.32 6.91
N CYS A 96 1.30 23.13 7.53
CA CYS A 96 1.92 22.93 8.82
C CYS A 96 3.45 23.11 8.77
N HIS A 97 4.10 22.69 7.68
CA HIS A 97 5.53 22.88 7.43
C HIS A 97 5.91 24.31 7.04
N VAL A 98 4.99 25.08 6.44
CA VAL A 98 5.23 26.50 6.08
C VAL A 98 4.97 27.44 7.26
N CYS A 99 4.07 27.09 8.16
CA CYS A 99 3.70 27.92 9.32
C CYS A 99 4.70 27.83 10.49
N PHE A 100 5.66 26.91 10.45
CA PHE A 100 6.55 26.54 11.56
C PHE A 100 7.96 26.24 11.05
#